data_AF-A0A9X2ZMD1-F1
#
_entry.id   AF-A0A9X2ZMD1-F1
#
_cell.length_a   1.000
_cell.length_b   1.000
_cell.length_c   1.000
_cell.angle_alpha   90.00
_cell.angle_beta   90.00
_cell.angle_gamma   90.00
#
_symmetry.space_group_name_H-M   'P 1'
#
loop_
_entity.id
_entity.type
_entity.pdbx_description
1 polymer ?
#
loop_
_entity_poly.entity_id
_entity_poly.type
_entity_poly.pdbx_seq_one_letter_code
_entity_poly.pdbx_strand_id
1 'polypeptide(L)' 'MLKKILKLEGAQELTRNEQKTIHGGRACDRGGSCPTGTKCVSDCRFDEICRPNSYVEC' A
#
# COMPACT_ATOMS: atom_id res chain seq x y z
N MET A 1 17.60 -11.53 -10.18
CA MET A 1 16.90 -12.62 -10.92
C MET A 1 16.07 -13.45 -9.94
N LEU A 2 14.81 -13.06 -9.70
CA LEU A 2 13.86 -13.76 -8.82
C LEU A 2 13.10 -14.92 -9.49
N LYS A 3 13.22 -15.04 -10.83
CA LYS A 3 12.45 -15.98 -11.65
C LYS A 3 12.65 -17.47 -11.31
N LYS A 4 13.71 -17.83 -10.58
CA LYS A 4 13.99 -19.22 -10.18
C LYS A 4 13.37 -19.64 -8.83
N ILE A 5 12.88 -18.69 -8.02
CA ILE A 5 12.38 -18.97 -6.65
C ILE A 5 10.85 -18.99 -6.61
N LEU A 6 10.18 -18.24 -7.47
CA LEU A 6 8.71 -18.23 -7.56
C LEU A 6 8.23 -19.44 -8.37
N LYS A 7 7.99 -20.57 -7.71
CA LYS A 7 7.13 -21.63 -8.26
C LYS A 7 5.70 -21.07 -8.30
N LEU A 8 5.25 -20.65 -9.47
CA LEU A 8 3.90 -20.09 -9.70
C LEU A 8 2.84 -21.18 -9.93
N GLU A 9 3.13 -22.45 -9.59
CA GLU A 9 2.17 -23.53 -9.71
C GLU A 9 0.97 -23.25 -8.80
N GLY A 10 -0.21 -23.06 -9.41
CA GLY A 10 -1.45 -22.66 -8.73
C GLY A 10 -1.69 -21.15 -8.64
N ALA A 11 -0.78 -20.29 -9.12
CA ALA A 11 -1.03 -18.86 -9.25
C ALA A 11 -1.84 -18.59 -10.53
N GLN A 12 -3.07 -18.10 -10.37
CA GLN A 12 -3.92 -17.63 -11.47
C GLN A 12 -3.80 -16.11 -11.59
N GLU A 13 -3.57 -15.63 -12.81
CA GLU A 13 -3.65 -14.20 -13.10
C GLU A 13 -5.11 -13.73 -12.97
N LEU A 14 -5.33 -12.63 -12.24
CA LEU A 14 -6.67 -12.06 -12.07
C LEU A 14 -7.19 -11.54 -13.41
N THR A 15 -8.45 -11.87 -13.73
CA THR A 15 -9.15 -11.24 -14.84
C THR A 15 -9.32 -9.74 -14.59
N ARG A 16 -9.58 -8.97 -15.65
CA ARG A 16 -9.80 -7.51 -15.52
C ARG A 16 -10.89 -7.14 -14.51
N ASN A 17 -11.88 -8.00 -14.33
CA ASN A 17 -13.00 -7.79 -13.40
C ASN A 17 -12.62 -8.16 -11.96
N GLU A 18 -11.63 -9.03 -11.77
CA GLU A 18 -11.14 -9.45 -10.45
C GLU A 18 -10.01 -8.56 -9.93
N GLN A 19 -9.33 -7.84 -10.82
CA GLN A 19 -8.30 -6.88 -10.44
C GLN A 19 -8.90 -5.78 -9.57
N LYS A 20 -8.42 -5.71 -8.32
CA LYS A 20 -8.72 -4.62 -7.40
C LYS A 20 -7.56 -3.64 -7.40
N THR A 21 -7.87 -2.35 -7.40
CA THR A 21 -6.86 -1.31 -7.20
C THR A 21 -6.40 -1.36 -5.75
N ILE A 22 -5.11 -1.66 -5.55
CA ILE A 22 -4.48 -1.57 -4.23
C ILE A 22 -4.14 -0.09 -4.02
N HIS A 23 -4.92 0.61 -3.20
CA HIS A 23 -4.61 1.97 -2.74
C HIS A 23 -3.53 1.98 -1.65
N GLY A 24 -2.60 1.02 -1.72
CA GLY A 24 -1.54 0.85 -0.74
C GLY A 24 -0.52 1.98 -0.81
N GLY A 25 0.09 2.27 0.33
CA GLY A 25 1.23 3.16 0.46
C GLY A 25 2.25 2.56 1.41
N ARG A 26 3.28 3.33 1.74
CA ARG A 26 4.20 2.96 2.82
C ARG A 26 3.41 3.00 4.13
N ALA A 27 3.35 1.89 4.85
CA ALA A 27 2.80 1.88 6.20
C ALA A 27 3.63 2.77 7.13
N CYS A 28 2.98 3.35 8.13
CA CYS A 28 3.68 4.06 9.19
C CYS A 28 4.61 3.10 9.94
N ASP A 29 5.67 3.62 10.55
CA ASP A 29 6.45 2.80 11.48
C ASP A 29 5.70 2.60 12.81
N ARG A 30 6.28 1.80 13.71
CA ARG A 30 5.67 1.51 15.03
C ARG A 30 5.44 2.77 15.90
N GLY A 31 6.08 3.89 15.56
CA GLY A 31 5.90 5.17 16.24
C GLY A 31 4.92 6.09 15.52
N GLY A 32 4.18 5.60 14.51
CA GLY A 32 3.28 6.41 13.69
C GLY A 32 4.02 7.43 12.81
N SER A 33 5.30 7.22 12.55
CA SER A 33 6.13 8.17 11.79
C SER A 33 6.26 7.76 10.32
N CYS A 34 6.47 8.80 9.49
CA CYS A 34 6.66 8.69 8.06
C CYS A 34 7.87 9.54 7.62
N PRO A 35 8.47 9.25 6.45
CA PRO A 35 9.56 10.06 5.91
C PRO A 35 9.20 11.54 5.77
N THR A 36 10.22 12.41 5.78
CA THR A 36 10.05 13.85 5.58
C THR A 36 9.22 14.16 4.33
N GLY A 37 8.27 15.09 4.45
CA GLY A 37 7.32 15.44 3.38
C GLY A 37 6.05 14.59 3.34
N THR A 38 5.94 13.59 4.23
CA THR A 38 4.75 12.76 4.40
C THR A 38 4.31 12.70 5.87
N LYS A 39 3.03 12.43 6.09
CA LYS A 39 2.41 12.22 7.41
C LYS A 39 1.72 10.87 7.46
N CYS A 40 1.69 10.28 8.64
CA CYS A 40 0.89 9.09 8.91
C CYS A 40 -0.58 9.49 8.97
N VAL A 41 -1.44 8.79 8.21
CA VAL A 41 -2.87 9.08 8.14
C VAL A 41 -3.65 7.85 8.60
N SER A 42 -4.59 8.09 9.51
CA SER A 42 -5.68 7.17 9.86
C SER A 42 -7.00 7.95 9.77
N ASP A 43 -7.68 7.82 8.63
CA ASP A 43 -8.93 8.48 8.28
C ASP A 43 -9.96 7.50 7.69
N CYS A 44 -11.07 8.01 7.16
CA CYS A 44 -12.11 7.17 6.55
C CYS A 44 -11.66 6.39 5.29
N ARG A 45 -10.49 6.69 4.73
CA ARG A 45 -9.95 6.12 3.48
C ARG A 45 -8.70 5.28 3.70
N PHE A 46 -7.84 5.65 4.64
CA PHE A 46 -6.56 5.01 4.91
C PHE A 46 -6.40 4.79 6.40
N ASP A 47 -5.81 3.66 6.77
CA ASP A 47 -5.44 3.38 8.16
C ASP A 47 -3.95 3.08 8.24
N GLU A 48 -3.22 3.88 9.01
CA GLU A 48 -1.79 3.78 9.26
C GLU A 48 -0.92 3.78 7.97
N ILE A 49 -1.28 4.62 7.00
CA ILE A 49 -0.52 4.79 5.74
C ILE A 49 0.09 6.19 5.63
N CYS A 50 1.36 6.25 5.22
CA CYS A 50 2.05 7.48 4.89
C CYS A 50 1.48 8.13 3.62
N ARG A 51 1.01 9.38 3.75
CA ARG A 51 0.51 10.21 2.66
C ARG A 51 1.29 11.53 2.59
N PRO A 52 1.34 12.21 1.44
CA PRO A 52 1.93 13.55 1.35
C PRO A 52 1.35 14.49 2.41
N ASN A 53 2.13 15.45 2.93
CA ASN A 53 1.62 16.44 3.87
C ASN A 53 0.44 17.27 3.32
N SER A 54 0.34 17.38 2.00
CA SER A 54 -0.78 18.00 1.30
C SER A 54 -2.06 17.16 1.25
N TYR A 55 -2.04 15.91 1.73
CA TYR A 55 -3.20 15.05 1.78
C TYR A 55 -4.24 15.60 2.77
N VAL A 56 -5.45 15.82 2.27
CA VAL A 56 -6.61 16.27 3.03
C VAL A 56 -7.38 15.05 3.52
N GLU A 57 -7.34 14.85 4.84
CA GLU A 57 -8.09 13.81 5.54
C GLU A 57 -9.60 14.02 5.38
N CYS A 58 -10.34 12.92 5.35
CA CYS A 58 -11.75 12.94 5.67
C CYS A 58 -11.93 12.70 7.18
#